data_AF-A0A0A0D087-F1
#
_entry.id   AF-A0A0A0D087-F1
#
_cell.length_a   1.000
_cell.length_b   1.000
_cell.length_c   1.000
_cell.angle_alpha   90.00
_cell.angle_beta   90.00
_cell.angle_gamma   90.00
#
_symmetry.space_group_name_H-M   'P 1'
#
loop_
_entity.id
_entity.type
_entity.pdbx_description
1 polymer ?
#
loop_
_entity_poly.entity_id
_entity_poly.type
_entity_poly.pdbx_seq_one_letter_code
_entity_poly.pdbx_strand_id
1 'polypeptide(L)'
;MMLVRYREDAPKKPVNCSMNSDLVARAKAMGINVSAAAEAGLLTAVEQAERRRIQEETDALMRFWNDHEARFGSPADEYCEI
;
A
#
# COMPACT_ATOMS: atom_id res chain seq x y z
N MET A 1 6.25 6.79 9.11
CA MET A 1 6.09 5.83 7.99
C MET A 1 5.21 6.49 6.94
N MET A 2 5.80 6.86 5.81
CA MET A 2 5.22 7.79 4.83
C MET A 2 4.35 7.01 3.83
N LEU A 3 3.13 6.66 4.22
CA LEU A 3 2.09 6.34 3.25
C LEU A 3 1.83 7.63 2.46
N VAL A 4 1.99 7.57 1.13
CA VAL A 4 1.55 8.64 0.24
C VAL A 4 0.08 8.90 0.55
N ARG A 5 -0.19 9.99 1.29
CA ARG A 5 -1.55 10.44 1.52
C ARG A 5 -2.08 10.86 0.16
N TYR A 6 -2.95 10.04 -0.44
CA TYR A 6 -3.81 10.56 -1.49
C TYR A 6 -4.54 11.77 -0.90
N ARG A 7 -4.78 12.76 -1.75
CA ARG A 7 -5.44 13.99 -1.32
C ARG A 7 -6.91 13.70 -1.01
N GLU A 8 -7.26 13.66 0.27
CA GLU A 8 -8.65 13.50 0.73
C GLU A 8 -9.56 14.64 0.26
N ASP A 9 -8.98 15.82 0.01
CA ASP A 9 -9.65 17.03 -0.48
C ASP A 9 -9.76 17.08 -2.02
N ALA A 10 -9.23 16.09 -2.73
CA ALA A 10 -9.28 16.08 -4.19
C ALA A 10 -10.74 15.98 -4.69
N PRO A 11 -11.10 16.69 -5.76
CA PRO A 11 -12.45 16.63 -6.31
C PRO A 11 -12.78 15.21 -6.78
N LYS A 12 -13.97 14.72 -6.42
CA LYS A 12 -14.43 13.39 -6.84
C LYS A 12 -14.57 13.33 -8.36
N LYS A 13 -13.86 12.39 -8.98
CA LYS A 13 -14.01 12.10 -10.40
C LYS A 13 -15.05 10.98 -10.57
N PRO A 14 -16.12 11.16 -11.36
CA PRO A 14 -17.03 10.07 -11.67
C PRO A 14 -16.30 8.99 -12.48
N VAL A 15 -16.41 7.74 -12.04
CA VAL A 15 -15.80 6.58 -12.69
C VAL A 15 -16.91 5.56 -12.98
N ASN A 16 -16.99 5.10 -14.23
CA ASN A 16 -17.88 4.01 -14.60
C ASN A 16 -17.20 2.68 -14.28
N CYS A 17 -17.83 1.86 -13.45
CA CYS A 17 -17.33 0.54 -13.05
C CYS A 17 -18.45 -0.49 -13.18
N SER A 18 -18.12 -1.66 -13.75
CA SER A 18 -19.02 -2.80 -13.82
C SER A 18 -18.93 -3.63 -12.54
N MET A 19 -20.07 -3.86 -11.89
CA MET A 19 -20.18 -4.65 -10.66
C MET A 19 -21.33 -5.66 -10.77
N ASN A 20 -21.33 -6.68 -9.91
CA ASN A 20 -22.40 -7.65 -9.84
C ASN A 20 -23.74 -6.95 -9.54
N SER A 21 -24.74 -7.15 -10.41
CA SER A 21 -26.03 -6.47 -10.35
C SER A 21 -26.84 -6.85 -9.11
N ASP A 22 -26.81 -8.12 -8.69
CA ASP A 22 -27.47 -8.59 -7.47
C ASP A 22 -26.86 -7.92 -6.22
N LEU A 23 -25.53 -7.86 -6.16
CA LEU A 23 -24.83 -7.20 -5.05
C LEU A 23 -25.22 -5.72 -4.95
N VAL A 24 -25.26 -5.01 -6.08
CA VAL A 24 -25.68 -3.61 -6.12
C VAL A 24 -27.13 -3.45 -5.69
N ALA A 25 -28.02 -4.34 -6.13
CA ALA A 25 -29.43 -4.32 -5.72
C ALA A 25 -29.58 -4.54 -4.21
N ARG A 26 -28.89 -5.53 -3.65
CA ARG A 26 -28.87 -5.81 -2.21
C ARG A 26 -28.30 -4.65 -1.39
N ALA A 27 -27.20 -4.07 -1.84
CA ALA A 27 -26.59 -2.91 -1.19
C ALA A 27 -27.56 -1.72 -1.15
N LYS A 28 -28.23 -1.43 -2.26
CA LYS A 28 -29.26 -0.37 -2.34
C LYS A 28 -30.44 -0.66 -1.41
N ALA A 29 -30.93 -1.90 -1.38
CA ALA A 29 -32.03 -2.30 -0.50
C ALA A 29 -31.68 -2.15 1.00
N MET A 30 -30.40 -2.28 1.35
CA MET A 30 -29.87 -2.07 2.70
C MET A 30 -29.49 -0.61 2.99
N GLY A 31 -29.70 0.32 2.05
CA GLY A 31 -29.32 1.72 2.21
C GLY A 31 -27.80 1.98 2.14
N ILE A 32 -27.01 1.03 1.64
CA ILE A 32 -25.57 1.17 1.52
C ILE A 32 -25.23 2.07 0.33
N ASN A 33 -24.39 3.08 0.56
CA ASN A 33 -23.87 3.92 -0.50
C ASN A 33 -22.77 3.17 -1.28
N VAL A 34 -23.12 2.68 -2.47
CA VAL A 34 -22.24 1.89 -3.33
C VAL A 34 -20.97 2.66 -3.73
N SER A 35 -21.04 3.97 -3.99
CA SER A 35 -19.83 4.73 -4.38
C SER A 35 -18.85 4.88 -3.22
N ALA A 36 -19.36 5.15 -2.01
CA ALA A 36 -18.54 5.23 -0.81
C ALA A 36 -17.90 3.87 -0.46
N ALA A 37 -18.66 2.78 -0.60
CA ALA A 37 -18.14 1.43 -0.37
C ALA A 37 -17.06 1.05 -1.42
N ALA A 38 -17.28 1.40 -2.69
CA ALA A 38 -16.29 1.18 -3.74
C ALA A 38 -15.01 2.01 -3.50
N GLU A 39 -15.15 3.26 -3.07
CA GLU A 39 -14.02 4.15 -2.73
C GLU A 39 -13.19 3.57 -1.57
N ALA A 40 -13.82 3.09 -0.50
CA ALA A 40 -13.15 2.45 0.62
C ALA A 40 -12.43 1.14 0.22
N GLY A 41 -13.06 0.33 -0.64
CA GLY A 41 -12.44 -0.88 -1.18
C GLY A 41 -11.22 -0.56 -2.06
N LEU A 42 -11.33 0.47 -2.90
CA LEU A 42 -10.23 0.93 -3.75
C LEU A 42 -9.06 1.44 -2.91
N LEU A 43 -9.32 2.24 -1.87
CA LEU A 43 -8.30 2.70 -0.94
C LEU A 43 -7.53 1.52 -0.33
N THR A 44 -8.26 0.53 0.20
CA THR A 44 -7.66 -0.67 0.79
C THR A 44 -6.76 -1.39 -0.20
N ALA A 45 -7.20 -1.55 -1.46
CA ALA A 45 -6.41 -2.19 -2.50
C ALA A 45 -5.13 -1.41 -2.84
N VAL A 46 -5.21 -0.07 -2.92
CA VAL A 46 -4.07 0.81 -3.17
C VAL A 46 -3.05 0.72 -2.02
N GLU A 47 -3.50 0.79 -0.77
CA GLU A 47 -2.61 0.65 0.39
C GLU A 47 -1.89 -0.71 0.42
N GLN A 48 -2.60 -1.79 0.08
CA GLN A 48 -2.00 -3.12 0.02
C GLN A 48 -0.95 -3.22 -1.10
N ALA A 49 -1.22 -2.66 -2.27
CA ALA A 49 -0.26 -2.64 -3.38
C ALA A 49 1.00 -1.85 -3.02
N GLU A 50 0.85 -0.70 -2.37
CA GLU A 50 1.99 0.14 -1.97
C GLU A 50 2.83 -0.53 -0.88
N ARG A 51 2.19 -1.16 0.12
CA ARG A 51 2.90 -1.93 1.15
C ARG A 51 3.73 -3.06 0.56
N ARG A 52 3.18 -3.78 -0.43
CA ARG A 52 3.92 -4.84 -1.14
C ARG A 52 5.13 -4.28 -1.86
N ARG A 53 4.96 -3.18 -2.59
CA ARG A 53 6.04 -2.50 -3.30
C ARG A 53 7.15 -2.06 -2.35
N ILE A 54 6.82 -1.40 -1.24
CA ILE A 54 7.79 -0.95 -0.25
C ILE A 54 8.53 -2.15 0.37
N GLN A 55 7.81 -3.24 0.66
CA GLN A 55 8.44 -4.45 1.19
C GLN A 55 9.46 -5.03 0.19
N GLU A 56 9.09 -5.12 -1.09
CA GLU A 56 9.99 -5.60 -2.14
C GLU A 56 11.24 -4.72 -2.29
N GLU A 57 11.06 -3.40 -2.30
CA GLU A 57 12.18 -2.44 -2.36
C GLU A 57 13.09 -2.55 -1.12
N THR A 58 12.49 -2.68 0.07
CA THR A 58 13.22 -2.82 1.34
C THR A 58 13.99 -4.14 1.38
N ASP A 59 13.38 -5.25 0.95
CA ASP A 59 14.02 -6.56 0.90
C ASP A 59 15.21 -6.57 -0.06
N ALA A 60 15.08 -5.92 -1.22
CA ALA A 60 16.17 -5.77 -2.17
C ALA A 60 17.33 -4.94 -1.57
N LEU A 61 17.00 -3.83 -0.90
CA LEU A 61 17.99 -2.97 -0.24
C LEU A 61 18.70 -3.69 0.90
N MET A 62 17.96 -4.40 1.76
CA MET A 62 18.52 -5.19 2.86
C MET A 62 19.44 -6.30 2.33
N ARG A 63 19.05 -7.01 1.27
CA ARG A 63 19.92 -8.02 0.62
C ARG A 63 21.22 -7.41 0.10
N PHE A 64 21.15 -6.24 -0.54
CA PHE A 64 22.32 -5.52 -1.02
C PHE A 64 23.26 -5.14 0.13
N TRP A 65 22.72 -4.60 1.23
CA TRP A 65 23.53 -4.25 2.41
C TRP A 65 24.15 -5.47 3.08
N ASN A 66 23.39 -6.54 3.25
CA ASN A 66 23.89 -7.79 3.85
C ASN A 66 25.02 -8.41 3.02
N ASP A 67 24.91 -8.38 1.68
CA ASP A 67 25.98 -8.87 0.78
C ASP A 67 27.22 -7.96 0.85
N HIS A 68 27.02 -6.64 0.91
CA HIS A 68 28.10 -5.68 1.07
C HIS A 68 28.84 -5.89 2.40
N GLU A 69 28.12 -6.03 3.52
CA GLU A 69 28.69 -6.28 4.84
C GLU A 69 29.44 -7.61 4.89
N ALA A 70 28.87 -8.69 4.32
CA ALA A 70 29.55 -9.98 4.23
C ALA A 70 30.85 -9.92 3.42
N ARG A 71 30.93 -9.06 2.41
CA ARG A 71 32.09 -8.94 1.51
C ARG A 71 33.15 -7.96 1.99
N PHE A 72 32.75 -6.86 2.62
CA PHE A 72 33.64 -5.74 2.96
C PHE A 72 33.79 -5.51 4.46
N GLY A 73 33.06 -6.27 5.29
CA GLY A 73 32.97 -6.03 6.73
C GLY A 73 32.04 -4.85 7.04
N SER A 74 31.62 -4.74 8.30
CA SER A 74 30.82 -3.61 8.74
C SER A 74 31.73 -2.48 9.20
N PRO A 75 31.57 -1.23 8.73
CA PRO A 75 32.25 -0.09 9.33
C PRO A 75 31.91 0.11 10.82
N ALA A 76 30.80 -0.47 11.28
CA ALA A 76 30.40 -0.45 12.68
C ALA A 76 31.22 -1.42 13.55
N ASP A 77 31.90 -2.40 12.95
CA ASP A 77 32.75 -3.36 13.68
C ASP A 77 33.91 -2.64 14.38
N GLU A 78 34.42 -1.54 13.81
CA GLU A 78 35.48 -0.70 14.42
C GLU A 78 35.05 0.03 15.70
N TYR A 79 33.75 0.11 15.99
CA TYR A 79 33.20 0.81 17.16
C TYR A 79 32.50 -0.12 18.17
N CYS A 80 32.47 -1.43 17.89
CA CYS A 80 31.84 -2.45 18.74
C CYS A 80 32.81 -3.12 19.74
N GLU A 81 34.01 -2.56 19.95
CA GLU A 81 34.89 -2.97 21.05
C GLU A 81 34.51 -2.19 22.33
N ILE A 82 33.70 -2.81 23.19
CA ILE A 82 33.49 -2.43 24.61
C ILE A 82 33.77 -3.65 25.49
#